data_AF-A0A7V4GYQ8-F1
#
_entry.id   AF-A0A7V4GYQ8-F1
#
_cell.length_a   1.000
_cell.length_b   1.000
_cell.length_c   1.000
_cell.angle_alpha   90.00
_cell.angle_beta   90.00
_cell.angle_gamma   90.00
#
_symmetry.space_group_name_H-M   'P 1'
#
loop_
_entity.id
_entity.type
_entity.pdbx_description
1 polymer ?
#
loop_
_entity_poly.entity_id
_entity_poly.type
_entity_poly.pdbx_seq_one_letter_code
_entity_poly.pdbx_strand_id
1 'polypeptide(L)' 'MKITRAEVIVCSPTRNFVTLVVHSDQGIYGLGDATLNGREMAVVSYLEEHVIPCITGRNVFDTEDVWQYL' A
#
# COMPACT_ATOMS: atom_id res chain seq x y z
N MET A 1 16.19 -2.69 6.83
CA MET A 1 15.43 -1.79 5.97
C MET A 1 13.99 -1.86 6.42
N LYS A 2 13.39 -0.72 6.81
CA LYS A 2 12.06 -0.67 7.41
C LYS A 2 11.11 0.16 6.56
N ILE A 3 9.83 -0.18 6.59
CA ILE A 3 8.75 0.65 6.03
C ILE A 3 8.61 1.89 6.91
N THR A 4 8.77 3.08 6.35
CA THR A 4 8.66 4.37 7.07
C THR A 4 7.39 5.13 6.73
N ARG A 5 6.86 4.91 5.52
CA ARG A 5 5.65 5.54 5.01
C ARG A 5 5.01 4.60 4.00
N ALA A 6 3.69 4.54 3.99
CA ALA A 6 2.94 4.04 2.86
C ALA A 6 1.77 4.99 2.58
N GLU A 7 1.36 5.11 1.33
CA GLU A 7 0.30 6.01 0.90
C GLU A 7 -0.46 5.43 -0.28
N VAL A 8 -1.71 5.84 -0.43
CA VAL A 8 -2.57 5.44 -1.53
C VAL A 8 -2.76 6.62 -2.48
N ILE A 9 -2.46 6.40 -3.76
CA ILE A 9 -2.65 7.37 -4.83
C ILE A 9 -3.85 6.91 -5.66
N VAL A 10 -4.87 7.77 -5.75
CA VAL A 10 -6.02 7.57 -6.64
C VAL A 10 -5.89 8.51 -7.83
N CYS A 11 -6.00 7.98 -9.04
CA CYS A 11 -6.01 8.79 -10.25
C CYS A 11 -7.07 8.29 -11.25
N SER A 12 -7.53 9.17 -12.14
CA SER A 12 -8.52 8.83 -13.17
C SER A 12 -8.17 9.46 -14.52
N PRO A 13 -7.04 9.08 -15.15
CA PRO A 13 -6.63 9.62 -16.44
C PRO A 13 -7.53 9.15 -17.61
N THR A 14 -8.25 8.04 -17.43
CA THR A 14 -9.27 7.51 -18.37
C THR A 14 -10.33 6.71 -17.63
N ARG A 15 -9.88 5.85 -16.72
CA ARG A 15 -10.64 5.11 -15.72
C ARG A 15 -9.93 5.24 -14.37
N ASN A 16 -10.60 4.83 -13.30
CA ASN A 16 -10.01 4.89 -11.96
C ASN A 16 -8.89 3.85 -11.81
N PHE A 17 -7.81 4.29 -11.17
CA PHE A 17 -6.72 3.47 -10.69
C PHE A 17 -6.42 3.84 -9.24
N VAL A 18 -6.04 2.82 -8.46
CA VAL A 18 -5.59 2.96 -7.08
C VAL A 18 -4.22 2.33 -6.99
N THR A 19 -3.23 3.06 -6.49
CA THR A 19 -1.85 2.59 -6.37
C THR A 19 -1.38 2.75 -4.94
N LEU A 20 -0.91 1.66 -4.32
CA LEU A 20 -0.18 1.69 -3.06
C LEU A 20 1.29 2.01 -3.34
N VAL A 21 1.84 2.98 -2.61
CA VAL A 21 3.27 3.28 -2.59
C VAL A 21 3.81 2.98 -1.20
N VAL A 22 4.87 2.18 -1.11
CA VAL A 22 5.53 1.82 0.16
C VAL A 22 6.96 2.33 0.12
N HIS A 23 7.35 3.13 1.11
CA HIS A 23 8.66 3.76 1.22
C HIS A 23 9.49 3.13 2.35
N SER A 24 10.79 2.98 2.11
CA SER A 24 11.73 2.48 3.11
C SER A 24 12.56 3.59 3.76
N ASP A 25 13.20 3.25 4.88
CA ASP A 25 14.21 4.07 5.56
C ASP A 25 15.49 4.34 4.74
N GLN A 26 15.65 3.68 3.58
CA GLN A 26 16.78 3.88 2.67
C GLN A 26 16.41 4.67 1.41
N GLY A 27 15.21 5.27 1.35
CA GLY A 27 14.76 6.05 0.21
C GLY A 27 14.37 5.21 -1.01
N ILE A 28 14.29 3.88 -0.85
CA ILE A 28 13.76 2.96 -1.86
C ILE A 28 12.25 2.89 -1.68
N TYR A 29 11.50 2.84 -2.77
CA TYR A 29 10.05 2.65 -2.73
C TYR A 29 9.59 1.56 -3.70
N GLY A 30 8.46 0.94 -3.37
CA GLY A 30 7.76 -0.04 -4.20
C GLY A 30 6.35 0.44 -4.55
N LEU A 31 5.82 -0.07 -5.66
CA LEU A 31 4.47 0.23 -6.15
C LEU A 31 3.64 -1.05 -6.22
N GLY A 32 2.36 -0.97 -5.88
CA GLY A 32 1.39 -2.06 -6.02
C GLY A 32 0.05 -1.55 -6.56
N ASP A 33 -0.52 -2.26 -7.51
CA ASP A 33 -1.89 -1.98 -7.99
C ASP A 33 -2.90 -2.44 -6.93
N ALA A 34 -3.87 -1.58 -6.63
CA ALA A 34 -4.94 -1.80 -5.68
C ALA A 34 -6.31 -1.50 -6.29
N THR A 35 -6.40 -1.47 -7.63
CA THR A 35 -7.63 -1.11 -8.33
C THR A 35 -8.69 -2.21 -8.24
N LEU A 36 -9.80 -1.93 -7.56
CA LEU A 36 -11.01 -2.74 -7.58
C LEU A 36 -12.14 -2.02 -8.32
N ASN A 37 -12.38 -2.41 -9.57
CA ASN A 37 -13.29 -1.70 -10.48
C ASN A 37 -14.71 -1.52 -9.89
N GLY A 38 -15.15 -0.26 -9.76
CA GLY A 38 -16.47 0.11 -9.24
C GLY A 38 -16.59 0.06 -7.71
N ARG A 39 -15.52 -0.29 -6.99
CA ARG A 39 -15.42 -0.30 -5.51
C ARG A 39 -14.05 0.20 -5.05
N GLU A 40 -13.47 1.15 -5.79
CA GLU A 40 -12.12 1.65 -5.58
C GLU A 40 -11.93 2.21 -4.18
N MET A 41 -12.89 3.01 -3.71
CA MET A 41 -12.82 3.64 -2.39
C MET A 41 -12.94 2.65 -1.23
N ALA A 42 -13.50 1.45 -1.45
CA ALA A 42 -13.50 0.41 -0.43
C ALA A 42 -12.08 -0.10 -0.18
N VAL A 43 -11.27 -0.25 -1.24
CA VAL A 43 -9.86 -0.65 -1.10
C VAL A 43 -9.01 0.49 -0.55
N VAL A 44 -9.29 1.74 -0.93
CA VAL A 44 -8.61 2.93 -0.36
C VAL A 44 -8.78 2.96 1.15
N SER A 45 -10.01 2.90 1.66
CA SER A 45 -10.28 2.89 3.10
C SER A 45 -9.67 1.67 3.80
N TYR A 46 -9.77 0.47 3.20
CA TYR A 46 -9.12 -0.73 3.73
C TYR A 46 -7.60 -0.56 3.90
N LEU A 47 -6.94 0.03 2.90
CA LEU A 47 -5.49 0.25 2.94
C LEU A 47 -5.11 1.35 3.95
N GLU A 48 -5.73 2.52 3.86
CA GLU A 48 -5.37 3.69 4.67
C GLU A 48 -5.70 3.50 6.15
N GLU A 49 -6.87 2.95 6.46
CA GLU A 49 -7.40 2.90 7.83
C GLU A 49 -7.00 1.63 8.59
N HIS A 50 -6.64 0.55 7.88
CA HIS A 50 -6.44 -0.76 8.51
C HIS A 50 -5.10 -1.42 8.17
N VAL A 51 -4.65 -1.41 6.91
CA VAL A 51 -3.43 -2.12 6.52
C VAL A 51 -2.16 -1.31 6.78
N ILE A 52 -2.12 -0.05 6.31
CA ILE A 52 -0.94 0.82 6.41
C ILE A 52 -0.46 1.00 7.86
N PRO A 53 -1.35 1.21 8.86
CA PRO A 53 -0.93 1.29 10.26
C PRO A 53 -0.22 0.03 10.76
N CYS A 54 -0.61 -1.15 10.27
CA CYS A 54 -0.06 -2.43 10.71
C CYS A 54 1.31 -2.75 10.09
N ILE A 55 1.57 -2.29 8.86
CA ILE A 55 2.84 -2.56 8.16
C ILE A 55 3.94 -1.53 8.43
N THR A 56 3.57 -0.35 8.92
CA THR A 56 4.54 0.71 9.24
C THR A 56 5.51 0.25 10.32
N GLY A 57 6.82 0.40 10.07
CA GLY A 57 7.89 -0.05 10.95
C GLY A 57 8.33 -1.50 10.77
N ARG A 58 7.59 -2.32 9.99
CA ARG A 58 8.00 -3.69 9.62
C ARG A 58 9.19 -3.67 8.67
N ASN A 59 9.94 -4.77 8.62
CA ASN A 59 11.06 -4.95 7.70
C ASN A 59 10.54 -5.29 6.29
N VAL A 60 11.05 -4.60 5.27
CA VAL A 60 10.54 -4.73 3.89
C VAL A 60 10.82 -6.09 3.25
N PHE A 61 11.81 -6.84 3.77
CA PHE A 61 12.20 -8.14 3.23
C PHE A 61 11.37 -9.30 3.77
N ASP A 62 10.55 -9.06 4.80
CA ASP A 62 9.72 -10.10 5.42
C ASP A 62 8.41 -10.28 4.64
N THR A 63 8.50 -10.47 3.31
CA THR A 63 7.36 -10.40 2.40
C THR A 63 6.33 -11.50 2.65
N GLU A 64 6.78 -12.73 2.93
CA GLU A 64 5.88 -13.86 3.25
C GLU A 64 5.19 -13.66 4.60
N ASP A 65 5.91 -13.13 5.60
CA ASP A 65 5.32 -12.85 6.92
C ASP A 65 4.26 -11.74 6.84
N VAL A 66 4.51 -10.68 6.08
CA VAL A 66 3.50 -9.64 5.79
C VAL A 66 2.27 -10.25 5.10
N TRP A 67 2.48 -11.17 4.16
CA TRP A 67 1.38 -11.82 3.45
C TRP A 67 0.51 -12.71 4.35
N GLN A 68 1.13 -13.47 5.27
CA GLN A 68 0.39 -14.32 6.22
C GLN A 68 -0.28 -13.52 7.35
N TYR A 69 0.22 -12.31 7.65
CA TYR A 69 -0.29 -11.46 8.72
C TYR A 69 -1.56 -10.69 8.35
N LEU A 70 -1.68 -10.29 7.07
CA LEU A 70 -2.80 -9.48 6.54
C LEU A 70 -3.95 -10.34 6.04
#